data_AF-A0A6M0BM53-F1
#
_entry.id   AF-A0A6M0BM53-F1
#
_cell.length_a   1.000
_cell.length_b   1.000
_cell.length_c   1.000
_cell.angle_alpha   90.00
_cell.angle_beta   90.00
_cell.angle_gamma   90.00
#
_symmetry.space_group_name_H-M   'P 1'
#
loop_
_entity.id
_entity.type
_entity.pdbx_description
1 polymer ?
#
loop_
_entity_poly.entity_id
_entity_poly.type
_entity_poly.pdbx_seq_one_letter_code
_entity_poly.pdbx_strand_id
1 'polypeptide(L)'
;MQTLKQGSKECNVMAKLADKLETEWQSRLLSDCPNQNTATSSSIVQWLIGENKEGFDTLTQSQLAIAVQAMEYRYRILRQRYLGVPPERSYRNLTTRLASLVTLRNKIRTWVSLSRDRQR
;
A
#
# COMPACT_ATOMS: atom_id res chain seq x y z
N MET A 1 11.90 -46.93 5.94
CA MET A 1 10.63 -46.21 5.73
C MET A 1 10.64 -44.91 6.53
N GLN A 2 11.12 -43.82 5.93
CA GLN A 2 11.06 -42.47 6.51
C GLN A 2 10.78 -41.47 5.39
N THR A 3 9.51 -41.37 5.00
CA THR A 3 9.04 -40.41 3.98
C THR A 3 7.73 -39.77 4.43
N LEU A 4 7.67 -39.28 5.66
CA LEU A 4 6.47 -38.59 6.19
C LEU A 4 6.76 -37.22 6.84
N LYS A 5 8.01 -36.75 6.88
CA LYS A 5 8.34 -35.41 7.41
C LYS A 5 8.53 -34.32 6.34
N GLN A 6 8.56 -34.69 5.05
CA GLN A 6 8.79 -33.71 3.98
C GLN A 6 7.50 -32.98 3.57
N GLY A 7 6.36 -33.68 3.56
CA GLY A 7 5.06 -33.08 3.22
C GLY A 7 4.55 -32.03 4.22
N SER A 8 4.97 -32.09 5.49
CA SER A 8 4.58 -31.08 6.49
C SER A 8 5.39 -29.78 6.39
N LYS A 9 6.57 -29.79 5.75
CA LYS A 9 7.36 -28.57 5.50
C LYS A 9 6.93 -27.87 4.22
N GLU A 10 6.43 -28.61 3.23
CA GLU A 10 5.94 -28.05 1.97
C GLU A 10 4.54 -27.41 2.11
N CYS A 11 3.66 -27.96 2.96
CA CYS A 11 2.34 -27.36 3.24
C CYS A 11 2.40 -25.99 3.97
N ASN A 12 3.56 -25.58 4.49
CA ASN A 12 3.73 -24.27 5.13
C ASN A 12 4.38 -23.23 4.19
N VAL A 13 4.85 -23.64 3.01
CA VAL A 13 5.48 -22.73 2.03
C VAL A 13 4.42 -22.01 1.18
N MET A 14 3.23 -22.61 1.02
CA MET A 14 2.06 -22.03 0.35
C MET A 14 1.07 -21.32 1.28
N ALA A 15 1.54 -20.64 2.33
CA ALA A 15 0.78 -19.48 2.77
C ALA A 15 0.80 -18.47 1.61
N LYS A 16 -0.38 -18.15 1.02
CA LYS A 16 -0.51 -17.21 -0.10
C LYS A 16 0.31 -15.98 0.22
N LEU A 17 1.05 -15.45 -0.74
CA LEU A 17 1.98 -14.35 -0.49
C LEU A 17 1.27 -13.13 0.13
N ALA A 18 0.00 -12.96 -0.22
CA ALA A 18 -0.91 -12.00 0.40
C ALA A 18 -1.16 -12.23 1.91
N ASP A 19 -1.26 -13.46 2.38
CA ASP A 19 -1.49 -13.78 3.81
C ASP A 19 -0.25 -13.47 4.65
N LYS A 20 0.95 -13.70 4.08
CA LYS A 20 2.22 -13.30 4.72
C LYS A 20 2.30 -11.78 4.85
N LEU A 21 1.99 -11.05 3.77
CA LEU A 21 1.95 -9.59 3.78
C LEU A 21 0.90 -9.06 4.77
N GLU A 22 -0.27 -9.69 4.85
CA GLU A 22 -1.31 -9.32 5.80
C GLU A 22 -0.83 -9.45 7.24
N THR A 23 -0.20 -10.58 7.58
CA THR A 23 0.35 -10.81 8.92
C THR A 23 1.45 -9.81 9.26
N GLU A 24 2.33 -9.50 8.31
CA GLU A 24 3.38 -8.50 8.47
C GLU A 24 2.81 -7.10 8.73
N TRP A 25 1.83 -6.67 7.93
CA TRP A 25 1.18 -5.38 8.10
C TRP A 25 0.37 -5.28 9.38
N GLN A 26 -0.31 -6.36 9.81
CA GLN A 26 -0.99 -6.41 11.10
C GLN A 26 -0.01 -6.21 12.26
N SER A 27 1.10 -6.97 12.27
CA SER A 27 2.14 -6.83 13.29
C SER A 27 2.73 -5.43 13.33
N ARG A 28 3.03 -4.86 12.15
CA ARG A 28 3.57 -3.50 12.02
C ARG A 28 2.59 -2.45 12.54
N LEU A 29 1.30 -2.55 12.21
CA LEU A 29 0.28 -1.61 12.68
C LEU A 29 0.09 -1.66 14.19
N LEU A 30 0.13 -2.85 14.80
CA LEU A 30 0.09 -3.00 16.25
C LEU A 30 1.28 -2.33 16.93
N SER A 31 2.48 -2.43 16.33
CA SER A 31 3.67 -1.76 16.83
C SER A 31 3.64 -0.24 16.63
N ASP A 32 3.24 0.23 15.45
CA ASP A 32 3.25 1.65 15.09
C ASP A 32 2.11 2.43 15.78
N CYS A 33 1.00 1.76 16.10
CA CYS A 33 -0.24 2.37 16.59
C CYS A 33 -0.93 1.50 17.66
N PRO A 34 -0.34 1.33 18.86
CA PRO A 34 -0.85 0.42 19.90
C PRO A 34 -2.23 0.81 20.43
N ASN A 35 -2.62 2.08 20.30
CA ASN A 35 -3.90 2.59 20.80
C ASN A 35 -5.05 2.47 19.77
N GLN A 36 -4.80 1.93 18.57
CA GLN A 36 -5.83 1.82 17.55
C GLN A 36 -6.71 0.59 17.76
N ASN A 37 -7.99 0.74 17.44
CA ASN A 37 -8.95 -0.36 17.47
C ASN A 37 -8.54 -1.45 16.45
N THR A 38 -8.58 -2.71 16.87
CA THR A 38 -8.34 -3.89 16.02
C THR A 38 -9.14 -3.84 14.73
N ALA A 39 -10.40 -3.38 14.78
CA ALA A 39 -11.23 -3.24 13.58
C ALA A 39 -10.64 -2.24 12.58
N THR A 40 -10.16 -1.09 13.06
CA THR A 40 -9.53 -0.06 12.23
C THR A 40 -8.22 -0.57 11.63
N SER A 41 -7.39 -1.26 12.42
CA SER A 41 -6.16 -1.87 11.94
C SER A 41 -6.44 -2.89 10.82
N SER A 42 -7.41 -3.79 11.02
CA SER A 42 -7.81 -4.75 9.98
C SER A 42 -8.32 -4.08 8.71
N SER A 43 -9.13 -3.02 8.82
CA SER A 43 -9.59 -2.24 7.66
C SER A 43 -8.43 -1.57 6.92
N ILE A 44 -7.41 -1.08 7.62
CA ILE A 44 -6.21 -0.49 7.01
C ILE A 44 -5.44 -1.57 6.23
N VAL A 45 -5.25 -2.76 6.80
CA VAL A 45 -4.54 -3.86 6.11
C VAL A 45 -5.29 -4.29 4.86
N GLN A 46 -6.61 -4.45 4.95
CA GLN A 46 -7.45 -4.77 3.80
C GLN A 46 -7.37 -3.69 2.72
N TRP A 47 -7.32 -2.40 3.08
CA TRP A 47 -7.15 -1.31 2.13
C TRP A 47 -5.76 -1.28 1.47
N LEU A 48 -4.70 -1.64 2.19
CA LEU A 48 -3.33 -1.68 1.66
C LEU A 48 -3.15 -2.81 0.64
N ILE A 49 -3.63 -4.01 0.98
CA ILE A 49 -3.48 -5.23 0.17
C ILE A 49 -4.52 -5.27 -0.96
N GLY A 50 -5.74 -4.79 -0.70
CA GLY A 50 -6.87 -4.87 -1.61
C GLY A 50 -7.66 -6.18 -1.46
N GLU A 51 -8.78 -6.26 -2.16
CA GLU A 51 -9.70 -7.42 -2.10
C GLU A 51 -9.15 -8.64 -2.84
N ASN A 52 -8.37 -8.43 -3.91
CA ASN A 52 -7.82 -9.52 -4.70
C ASN A 52 -6.44 -9.96 -4.18
N LYS A 53 -6.47 -10.85 -3.19
CA LYS A 53 -5.29 -11.49 -2.60
C LYS A 53 -4.62 -12.50 -3.55
N GLU A 54 -5.37 -13.10 -4.46
CA GLU A 54 -4.87 -14.15 -5.37
C GLU A 54 -3.97 -13.60 -6.48
N GLY A 55 -4.14 -12.30 -6.81
CA GLY A 55 -3.30 -11.63 -7.79
C GLY A 55 -1.81 -11.61 -7.41
N PHE A 56 -1.48 -11.61 -6.12
CA PHE A 56 -0.09 -11.53 -5.64
C PHE A 56 0.76 -12.74 -6.01
N ASP A 57 0.16 -13.93 -6.04
CA ASP A 57 0.88 -15.17 -6.37
C ASP A 57 1.20 -15.25 -7.87
N THR A 58 0.53 -14.43 -8.71
CA THR A 58 0.77 -14.34 -10.16
C THR A 58 1.78 -13.27 -10.55
N LEU A 59 2.18 -12.40 -9.61
CA LEU A 59 3.09 -11.30 -9.90
C LEU A 59 4.52 -11.80 -10.04
N THR A 60 5.23 -11.24 -11.02
CA THR A 60 6.68 -11.36 -11.09
C THR A 60 7.32 -10.64 -9.90
N GLN A 61 8.55 -11.02 -9.55
CA GLN A 61 9.29 -10.41 -8.44
C GLN A 61 9.39 -8.87 -8.55
N SER A 62 9.52 -8.33 -9.77
CA SER A 62 9.59 -6.88 -9.99
C SER A 62 8.24 -6.19 -9.75
N GLN A 63 7.15 -6.79 -10.21
CA GLN A 63 5.79 -6.28 -9.97
C GLN A 63 5.43 -6.35 -8.48
N LEU A 64 5.84 -7.42 -7.81
CA LEU A 64 5.68 -7.56 -6.36
C LEU A 64 6.44 -6.46 -5.61
N ALA A 65 7.69 -6.19 -5.98
CA ALA A 65 8.47 -5.10 -5.38
C ALA A 65 7.78 -3.73 -5.56
N ILE A 66 7.23 -3.46 -6.76
CA ILE A 66 6.45 -2.24 -7.03
C ILE A 66 5.18 -2.20 -6.16
N ALA A 67 4.48 -3.32 -6.02
CA ALA A 67 3.28 -3.42 -5.21
C ALA A 67 3.57 -3.13 -3.73
N VAL A 68 4.62 -3.74 -3.16
CA VAL A 68 5.07 -3.49 -1.78
C VAL A 68 5.46 -2.02 -1.60
N GLN A 69 6.21 -1.44 -2.54
CA GLN A 69 6.58 -0.02 -2.48
C GLN A 69 5.34 0.89 -2.54
N ALA A 70 4.32 0.52 -3.33
CA ALA A 70 3.07 1.25 -3.38
C ALA A 70 2.29 1.15 -2.05
N MET A 71 2.29 -0.01 -1.39
CA MET A 71 1.70 -0.18 -0.05
C MET A 71 2.39 0.73 0.97
N GLU A 72 3.73 0.71 1.01
CA GLU A 72 4.51 1.58 1.89
C GLU A 72 4.20 3.07 1.67
N TYR A 73 4.12 3.47 0.41
CA TYR A 73 3.80 4.85 0.06
C TYR A 73 2.41 5.27 0.56
N ARG A 74 1.40 4.41 0.37
CA ARG A 74 0.03 4.63 0.88
C ARG A 74 0.01 4.71 2.40
N TYR A 75 0.68 3.78 3.07
CA TYR A 75 0.76 3.75 4.53
C TYR A 75 1.44 5.01 5.09
N ARG A 76 2.55 5.46 4.48
CA ARG A 76 3.24 6.69 4.88
C ARG A 76 2.32 7.91 4.82
N ILE A 77 1.51 8.03 3.76
CA ILE A 77 0.53 9.12 3.62
C ILE A 77 -0.53 9.02 4.71
N LEU A 78 -1.08 7.83 4.94
CA LEU A 78 -2.08 7.57 5.97
C LEU A 78 -1.58 8.03 7.34
N ARG A 79 -0.40 7.55 7.75
CA ARG A 79 0.23 7.87 9.04
C ARG A 79 0.55 9.35 9.20
N GLN A 80 1.07 10.00 8.16
CA GLN A 80 1.49 11.41 8.25
C GLN A 80 0.33 12.40 8.27
N ARG A 81 -0.82 12.06 7.66
CA ARG A 81 -1.85 13.07 7.33
C ARG A 81 -3.23 12.78 7.90
N TYR A 82 -3.53 11.54 8.26
CA TYR A 82 -4.89 11.12 8.56
C TYR A 82 -4.99 10.28 9.84
N LEU A 83 -4.04 9.39 10.10
CA LEU A 83 -4.09 8.52 11.28
C LEU A 83 -3.81 9.32 12.55
N GLY A 84 -4.76 9.33 13.49
CA GLY A 84 -4.64 10.08 14.75
C GLY A 84 -4.70 11.61 14.58
N VAL A 85 -5.08 12.10 13.40
CA VAL A 85 -5.19 13.54 13.11
C VAL A 85 -6.64 14.00 13.30
N PRO A 86 -6.89 15.11 14.01
CA PRO A 86 -8.25 15.65 14.16
C PRO A 86 -8.93 15.93 12.81
N PRO A 87 -10.27 15.79 12.72
CA PRO A 87 -11.02 15.95 11.48
C PRO A 87 -10.69 17.24 10.73
N GLU A 88 -10.61 18.38 11.40
CA GLU A 88 -10.35 19.70 10.80
C GLU A 88 -9.01 19.74 10.06
N ARG A 89 -7.97 19.16 10.68
CA ARG A 89 -6.63 19.06 10.07
C ARG A 89 -6.62 18.04 8.94
N SER A 90 -7.33 16.92 9.10
CA SER A 90 -7.45 15.88 8.08
C SER A 90 -8.11 16.41 6.80
N TYR A 91 -9.19 17.20 6.94
CA TYR A 91 -9.87 17.84 5.81
C TYR A 91 -8.98 18.88 5.14
N ARG A 92 -8.27 19.70 5.91
CA ARG A 92 -7.31 20.67 5.36
C ARG A 92 -6.20 19.98 4.55
N ASN A 93 -5.66 18.88 5.07
CA ASN A 93 -4.65 18.06 4.38
C ASN A 93 -5.18 17.53 3.04
N LEU A 94 -6.42 17.03 3.03
CA LEU A 94 -7.08 16.53 1.83
C LEU A 94 -7.27 17.64 0.79
N THR A 95 -7.89 18.76 1.18
CA THR A 95 -8.18 19.88 0.27
C THR A 95 -6.91 20.47 -0.34
N THR A 96 -5.86 20.63 0.48
CA THR A 96 -4.55 21.12 0.03
C THR A 96 -3.94 20.17 -1.01
N ARG A 97 -4.05 18.86 -0.77
CA ARG A 97 -3.53 17.86 -1.71
C ARG A 97 -4.31 17.86 -3.02
N LEU A 98 -5.64 17.93 -2.97
CA LEU A 98 -6.47 18.01 -4.17
C LEU A 98 -6.15 19.26 -5.01
N ALA A 99 -6.01 20.42 -4.38
CA ALA A 99 -5.61 21.65 -5.06
C ALA A 99 -4.22 21.51 -5.71
N SER A 100 -3.24 20.94 -4.99
CA SER A 100 -1.88 20.74 -5.51
C SER A 100 -1.83 19.81 -6.72
N LEU A 101 -2.71 18.80 -6.79
CA LEU A 101 -2.80 17.87 -7.92
C LEU A 101 -3.28 18.57 -9.20
N VAL A 102 -4.22 19.51 -9.08
CA VAL A 102 -4.68 20.32 -10.22
C VAL A 102 -3.52 21.14 -10.77
N THR A 103 -2.75 21.80 -9.89
CA THR A 103 -1.57 22.57 -10.30
C THR A 103 -0.49 21.68 -10.93
N LEU A 104 -0.20 20.52 -10.33
CA LEU A 104 0.81 19.59 -10.86
C LEU A 104 0.41 19.07 -12.25
N ARG A 105 -0.85 18.67 -12.42
CA ARG A 105 -1.38 18.22 -13.71
C ARG A 105 -1.27 19.30 -14.78
N ASN A 106 -1.59 20.55 -14.44
CA ASN A 106 -1.47 21.67 -15.36
C ASN A 106 -0.01 21.91 -15.75
N LYS A 107 0.93 21.87 -14.79
CA LYS A 107 2.37 21.96 -15.07
C LYS A 107 2.85 20.87 -16.04
N ILE A 108 2.50 19.61 -15.79
CA ILE A 108 2.86 18.48 -16.66
C ILE A 108 2.32 18.71 -18.08
N ARG A 109 1.05 19.12 -18.22
CA ARG A 109 0.46 19.42 -19.53
C ARG A 109 1.20 20.53 -20.26
N THR A 110 1.50 21.64 -19.59
CA THR A 110 2.27 22.74 -20.17
C THR A 110 3.65 22.29 -20.64
N TRP A 111 4.35 21.48 -19.82
CA TRP A 111 5.67 20.97 -20.18
C TRP A 111 5.62 20.03 -21.39
N VAL A 112 4.61 19.16 -21.47
CA VAL A 112 4.40 18.28 -22.63
C VAL A 112 4.11 19.11 -23.88
N SER A 113 3.26 20.14 -23.80
CA SER A 113 2.97 21.02 -24.94
C SER A 113 4.22 21.77 -25.41
N LEU A 114 4.99 22.37 -24.49
CA LEU A 114 6.23 23.09 -24.80
C LEU A 114 7.31 22.17 -25.38
N SER A 115 7.42 20.93 -24.88
CA SER A 115 8.35 19.94 -25.42
C SER A 115 8.00 19.52 -26.84
N ARG A 116 6.70 19.37 -27.13
CA ARG A 116 6.22 19.04 -28.49
C ARG A 116 6.44 20.18 -29.46
N ASP A 117 6.27 21.42 -29.01
CA ASP A 117 6.45 22.62 -29.84
C ASP A 117 7.91 22.81 -30.27
N ARG A 118 8.87 22.46 -29.40
CA ARG A 118 10.32 22.50 -29.70
C ARG A 118 10.84 21.36 -30.58
N GLN A 119 10.02 20.35 -30.85
CA GLN A 119 10.38 19.22 -31.73
C GLN A 119 9.83 19.37 -33.15
N ARG A 120 9.14 20.48 -33.45
CA ARG A 120 8.76 20.89 -34.80
C ARG A 120 9.74 21.92 -35.35
#